data_AF-M0E6N8-F1
#
_entry.id   AF-M0E6N8-F1
#
_cell.length_a   1.000
_cell.length_b   1.000
_cell.length_c   1.000
_cell.angle_alpha   90.00
_cell.angle_beta   90.00
_cell.angle_gamma   90.00
#
_symmetry.space_group_name_H-M   'P 1'
#
loop_
_entity.id
_entity.type
_entity.pdbx_description
1 polymer ?
#
loop_
_entity_poly.entity_id
_entity_poly.type
_entity_poly.pdbx_seq_one_letter_code
_entity_poly.pdbx_strand_id
1 'polypeptide(L)'
;MVGYDPADSETAESVRRTPIDDEGSYTDYLNEDGLEGARIGVYRDWVGPDDDEEDPDTIADAKAVETVFNEALDDLREGGATVVDPVDPPSWDFINEANVSSGDEFNRDINSYLDSLDDQDQPDTLEDIVDSELFAPEICYIRSREEVDVDALDENVDYLYGLSRRDDLQEFVLQTMAEHDLDAIVYPTLKQTPPTLDTNESWGSNAQLTPALEFPSMTVPAGFTAESDLPVGIEFFAREYQEEVLFELGYAYEQVSSKRRSPESFGSVEPEVEEWTPDVIESWNESQHKNRTAKRLGCDEDPPDLRTIGDGSESG
;
A
#
# COMPACT_ATOMS: atom_id res chain seq x y z
N MET A 1 17.20 6.43 -0.49
CA MET A 1 15.74 6.62 -0.53
C MET A 1 15.37 7.75 0.42
N VAL A 2 15.62 7.62 1.73
CA VAL A 2 15.38 8.71 2.68
C VAL A 2 16.37 9.87 2.49
N GLY A 3 15.87 11.10 2.58
CA GLY A 3 16.65 12.34 2.52
C GLY A 3 15.85 13.50 1.96
N TYR A 4 16.34 14.72 2.20
CA TYR A 4 15.79 15.93 1.59
C TYR A 4 16.09 15.98 0.09
N ASP A 5 15.06 16.23 -0.71
CA ASP A 5 15.18 16.52 -2.14
C ASP A 5 14.66 17.95 -2.41
N PRO A 6 15.50 18.88 -2.90
CA PRO A 6 15.04 20.22 -3.26
C PRO A 6 14.03 20.24 -4.42
N ALA A 7 13.86 19.15 -5.18
CA ALA A 7 12.84 19.02 -6.21
C ALA A 7 11.45 18.65 -5.64
N ASP A 8 11.38 18.21 -4.39
CA ASP A 8 10.16 17.80 -3.70
C ASP A 8 10.02 18.53 -2.37
N SER A 9 9.06 19.46 -2.30
CA SER A 9 8.83 20.27 -1.11
C SER A 9 8.42 19.46 0.12
N GLU A 10 7.74 18.33 -0.07
CA GLU A 10 7.23 17.50 1.03
C GLU A 10 8.38 16.89 1.83
N THR A 11 9.49 16.56 1.17
CA THR A 11 10.68 16.01 1.85
C THR A 11 11.30 16.97 2.86
N ALA A 12 10.99 18.28 2.81
CA ALA A 12 11.46 19.24 3.79
C ALA A 12 10.91 18.97 5.20
N GLU A 13 9.74 18.35 5.31
CA GLU A 13 9.10 18.06 6.59
C GLU A 13 9.84 16.97 7.38
N SER A 14 10.48 16.04 6.68
CA SER A 14 11.27 14.94 7.27
C SER A 14 12.57 15.40 7.96
N VAL A 15 13.04 16.61 7.66
CA VAL A 15 14.34 17.11 8.15
C VAL A 15 14.38 17.18 9.67
N ARG A 16 15.32 16.45 10.27
CA ARG A 16 15.51 16.26 11.72
C ARG A 16 14.39 15.50 12.41
N ARG A 17 13.62 14.73 11.65
CA ARG A 17 12.60 13.82 12.17
C ARG A 17 12.91 12.36 11.87
N THR A 18 13.98 12.09 11.13
CA THR A 18 14.40 10.72 10.78
C THR A 18 15.76 10.38 11.40
N PRO A 19 16.06 9.08 11.66
CA PRO A 19 17.36 8.65 12.17
C PRO A 19 18.57 9.02 11.29
N ILE A 20 18.35 9.26 9.99
CA ILE A 20 19.42 9.60 9.04
C ILE A 20 20.02 10.98 9.35
N ASP A 21 19.22 11.91 9.86
CA ASP A 21 19.66 13.28 10.15
C ASP A 21 20.69 13.36 11.30
N ASP A 22 20.73 12.34 12.15
CA ASP A 22 21.64 12.22 13.30
C ASP A 22 22.83 11.27 13.02
N GLU A 23 23.16 11.04 11.74
CA GLU A 23 24.18 10.07 11.28
C GLU A 23 23.86 8.60 11.64
N GLY A 24 22.60 8.30 12.00
CA GLY A 24 22.11 6.95 12.33
C GLY A 24 21.57 6.19 11.12
N SER A 25 21.02 5.00 11.39
CA SER A 25 20.38 4.13 10.39
C SER A 25 19.15 3.45 10.97
N TYR A 26 18.14 3.16 10.13
CA TYR A 26 16.99 2.34 10.52
C TYR A 26 17.39 0.93 10.97
N THR A 27 18.54 0.43 10.51
CA THR A 27 19.08 -0.86 10.96
C THR A 27 19.51 -0.86 12.42
N ASP A 28 19.72 0.32 13.02
CA ASP A 28 20.10 0.44 14.43
C ASP A 28 18.93 0.11 15.37
N TYR A 29 17.70 0.06 14.83
CA TYR A 29 16.47 -0.24 15.55
C TYR A 29 16.03 -1.71 15.40
N LEU A 30 16.85 -2.56 14.77
CA LEU A 30 16.58 -4.00 14.66
C LEU A 30 16.91 -4.70 16.00
N ASN A 31 15.97 -4.59 16.93
CA ASN A 31 16.06 -5.11 18.29
C ASN A 31 15.14 -6.33 18.46
N GLU A 32 15.69 -7.51 18.79
CA GLU A 32 14.89 -8.73 18.99
C GLU A 32 13.93 -8.62 20.19
N ASP A 33 14.29 -7.79 21.18
CA ASP A 33 13.48 -7.53 22.37
C ASP A 33 12.52 -6.33 22.18
N GLY A 34 12.38 -5.82 20.95
CA GLY A 34 11.62 -4.59 20.64
C GLY A 34 10.12 -4.63 21.00
N LEU A 35 9.55 -5.82 21.21
CA LEU A 35 8.18 -5.98 21.69
C LEU A 35 8.06 -5.84 23.23
N GLU A 36 9.14 -5.95 23.99
CA GLU A 36 9.08 -5.92 25.45
C GLU A 36 8.59 -4.56 25.97
N GLY A 37 7.38 -4.54 26.53
CA GLY A 37 6.78 -3.32 27.07
C GLY A 37 6.10 -2.42 26.04
N ALA A 38 6.17 -2.77 24.74
CA ALA A 38 5.43 -2.09 23.69
C ALA A 38 3.91 -2.21 23.93
N ARG A 39 3.15 -1.19 23.52
CA ARG A 39 1.69 -1.14 23.64
C ARG A 39 1.08 -1.01 22.27
N ILE A 40 0.36 -2.05 21.85
CA ILE A 40 -0.12 -2.18 20.47
C ILE A 40 -1.65 -2.26 20.48
N GLY A 41 -2.30 -1.30 19.82
CA GLY A 41 -3.76 -1.27 19.68
C GLY A 41 -4.26 -2.17 18.54
N VAL A 42 -5.48 -2.70 18.66
CA VAL A 42 -6.10 -3.52 17.61
C VAL A 42 -7.39 -2.89 17.12
N TYR A 43 -7.47 -2.61 15.81
CA TYR A 43 -8.72 -2.25 15.14
C TYR A 43 -9.57 -3.51 14.91
N ARG A 44 -10.21 -3.97 15.98
CA ARG A 44 -10.95 -5.25 16.01
C ARG A 44 -12.11 -5.30 15.01
N ASP A 45 -12.78 -4.18 14.78
CA ASP A 45 -13.89 -4.08 13.82
C ASP A 45 -13.43 -4.29 12.36
N TRP A 46 -12.12 -4.29 12.11
CA TRP A 46 -11.53 -4.54 10.79
C TRP A 46 -11.02 -5.97 10.63
N VAL A 47 -11.36 -6.86 11.56
CA VAL A 47 -10.95 -8.27 11.58
C VAL A 47 -12.16 -9.16 11.35
N GLY A 48 -12.04 -10.08 10.40
CA GLY A 48 -13.11 -11.03 10.08
C GLY A 48 -14.14 -10.46 9.08
N PRO A 49 -15.26 -11.16 8.89
CA PRO A 49 -16.29 -10.77 7.92
C PRO A 49 -17.01 -9.50 8.36
N ASP A 50 -17.43 -8.68 7.39
CA ASP A 50 -18.31 -7.56 7.64
C ASP A 50 -19.70 -8.04 8.12
N ASP A 51 -20.36 -7.25 8.97
CA ASP A 51 -21.62 -7.62 9.62
C ASP A 51 -22.78 -7.86 8.62
N ASP A 52 -22.73 -7.21 7.45
CA ASP A 52 -23.72 -7.29 6.39
C ASP A 52 -23.32 -8.22 5.23
N GLU A 53 -22.17 -8.92 5.34
CA GLU A 53 -21.79 -9.92 4.36
C GLU A 53 -22.73 -11.14 4.44
N GLU A 54 -23.25 -11.56 3.28
CA GLU A 54 -24.20 -12.67 3.15
C GLU A 54 -23.60 -13.86 2.38
N ASP A 55 -22.50 -13.65 1.64
CA ASP A 55 -21.84 -14.71 0.88
C ASP A 55 -21.09 -15.68 1.82
N PRO A 56 -21.49 -16.97 1.87
CA PRO A 56 -20.87 -17.93 2.78
C PRO A 56 -19.39 -18.18 2.49
N ASP A 57 -18.95 -18.06 1.24
CA ASP A 57 -17.56 -18.32 0.86
C ASP A 57 -16.68 -17.14 1.30
N THR A 58 -17.13 -15.90 1.08
CA THR A 58 -16.47 -14.69 1.60
C THR A 58 -16.38 -14.70 3.14
N ILE A 59 -17.46 -15.10 3.82
CA ILE A 59 -17.47 -15.21 5.29
C ILE A 59 -16.46 -16.26 5.77
N ALA A 60 -16.35 -17.40 5.07
CA ALA A 60 -15.42 -18.46 5.45
C ALA A 60 -13.97 -18.01 5.24
N ASP A 61 -13.69 -17.33 4.15
CA ASP A 61 -12.36 -16.80 3.84
C ASP A 61 -11.91 -15.73 4.84
N ALA A 62 -12.76 -14.75 5.13
CA ALA A 62 -12.44 -13.70 6.11
C ALA A 62 -12.19 -14.28 7.52
N LYS A 63 -12.87 -15.37 7.90
CA LYS A 63 -12.60 -16.11 9.14
C LYS A 63 -11.26 -16.85 9.13
N ALA A 64 -10.82 -17.33 7.96
CA ALA A 64 -9.51 -17.94 7.82
C ALA A 64 -8.41 -16.89 8.04
N VAL A 65 -8.57 -15.68 7.49
CA VAL A 65 -7.67 -14.53 7.75
C VAL A 65 -7.71 -14.12 9.22
N GLU A 66 -8.89 -13.98 9.81
CA GLU A 66 -9.06 -13.67 11.24
C GLU A 66 -8.31 -14.67 12.14
N THR A 67 -8.35 -15.96 11.79
CA THR A 67 -7.65 -17.00 12.56
C THR A 67 -6.15 -16.75 12.58
N VAL A 68 -5.54 -16.49 11.41
CA VAL A 68 -4.10 -16.20 11.30
C VAL A 68 -3.74 -14.89 12.01
N PHE A 69 -4.59 -13.86 11.89
CA PHE A 69 -4.37 -12.60 12.58
C PHE A 69 -4.42 -12.74 14.10
N ASN A 70 -5.35 -13.53 14.64
CA ASN A 70 -5.41 -13.79 16.07
C ASN A 70 -4.18 -14.55 16.59
N GLU A 71 -3.62 -15.48 15.80
CA GLU A 71 -2.33 -16.12 16.11
C GLU A 71 -1.18 -15.10 16.13
N ALA A 72 -1.16 -14.13 15.21
CA ALA A 72 -0.18 -13.05 15.23
C ALA A 72 -0.28 -12.15 16.47
N LEU A 73 -1.50 -11.88 16.96
CA LEU A 73 -1.69 -11.17 18.23
C LEU A 73 -1.16 -11.97 19.43
N ASP A 74 -1.23 -13.30 19.38
CA ASP A 74 -0.65 -14.15 20.41
C ASP A 74 0.89 -14.14 20.37
N ASP A 75 1.48 -14.15 19.18
CA ASP A 75 2.94 -14.00 19.00
C ASP A 75 3.42 -12.63 19.55
N LEU A 76 2.67 -11.54 19.32
CA LEU A 76 2.96 -10.22 19.89
C LEU A 76 2.98 -10.24 21.43
N ARG A 77 2.01 -10.93 22.04
CA ARG A 77 1.93 -11.10 23.51
C ARG A 77 3.08 -11.97 24.01
N GLU A 78 3.45 -13.03 23.29
CA GLU A 78 4.59 -13.88 23.62
C GLU A 78 5.92 -13.11 23.58
N GLY A 79 6.07 -12.20 22.61
CA GLY A 79 7.20 -11.27 22.51
C GLY A 79 7.24 -10.19 23.60
N GLY A 80 6.24 -10.10 24.47
CA GLY A 80 6.22 -9.18 25.61
C GLY A 80 5.44 -7.89 25.40
N ALA A 81 4.73 -7.74 24.27
CA ALA A 81 3.89 -6.58 24.02
C ALA A 81 2.57 -6.65 24.81
N THR A 82 2.08 -5.49 25.24
CA THR A 82 0.72 -5.31 25.73
C THR A 82 -0.20 -5.03 24.55
N VAL A 83 -1.02 -6.02 24.18
CA VAL A 83 -2.06 -5.85 23.16
C VAL A 83 -3.32 -5.25 23.77
N VAL A 84 -3.70 -4.05 23.32
CA VAL A 84 -4.94 -3.34 23.69
C VAL A 84 -5.99 -3.59 22.62
N ASP A 85 -6.99 -4.40 22.95
CA ASP A 85 -7.95 -4.94 22.00
C ASP A 85 -9.36 -4.99 22.62
N PRO A 86 -10.32 -4.20 22.12
CA PRO A 86 -10.24 -3.32 20.94
C PRO A 86 -9.74 -1.90 21.24
N VAL A 87 -9.32 -1.18 20.19
CA VAL A 87 -9.34 0.30 20.12
C VAL A 87 -10.20 0.74 18.93
N ASP A 88 -10.82 1.91 19.02
CA ASP A 88 -11.82 2.35 18.04
C ASP A 88 -11.16 2.80 16.71
N PRO A 89 -11.49 2.17 15.56
CA PRO A 89 -11.04 2.65 14.26
C PRO A 89 -11.86 3.87 13.79
N PRO A 90 -11.30 4.70 12.89
CA PRO A 90 -12.11 5.67 12.15
C PRO A 90 -13.11 4.94 11.24
N SER A 91 -14.24 5.57 10.94
CA SER A 91 -15.22 4.99 10.00
C SER A 91 -14.71 5.03 8.56
N TRP A 92 -15.20 4.10 7.73
CA TRP A 92 -14.89 4.10 6.29
C TRP A 92 -15.32 5.39 5.59
N ASP A 93 -16.47 5.96 5.95
CA ASP A 93 -16.90 7.26 5.43
C ASP A 93 -15.89 8.37 5.76
N PHE A 94 -15.32 8.37 6.97
CA PHE A 94 -14.33 9.37 7.36
C PHE A 94 -13.02 9.21 6.57
N ILE A 95 -12.55 7.97 6.40
CA ILE A 95 -11.36 7.68 5.58
C ILE A 95 -11.58 8.12 4.13
N ASN A 96 -12.75 7.82 3.56
CA ASN A 96 -13.09 8.18 2.18
C ASN A 96 -13.20 9.70 1.99
N GLU A 97 -13.79 10.42 2.96
CA GLU A 97 -13.83 11.89 2.95
C GLU A 97 -12.44 12.52 3.01
N ALA A 98 -11.48 11.90 3.71
CA ALA A 98 -10.12 12.39 3.87
C ALA A 98 -9.17 12.04 2.69
N ASN A 99 -9.60 11.16 1.78
CA ASN A 99 -8.76 10.68 0.69
C ASN A 99 -8.98 11.47 -0.61
N VAL A 100 -8.15 12.49 -0.84
CA VAL A 100 -8.20 13.32 -2.05
C VAL A 100 -7.24 12.86 -3.16
N SER A 101 -6.18 12.13 -2.81
CA SER A 101 -5.02 11.98 -3.69
C SER A 101 -5.28 11.14 -4.93
N SER A 102 -6.10 10.09 -4.81
CA SER A 102 -6.46 9.33 -6.00
C SER A 102 -7.46 10.12 -6.87
N GLY A 103 -8.46 10.77 -6.28
CA GLY A 103 -9.56 11.41 -7.00
C GLY A 103 -9.17 12.70 -7.69
N ASP A 104 -8.70 13.67 -6.91
CA ASP A 104 -8.58 15.06 -7.30
C ASP A 104 -7.19 15.39 -7.86
N GLU A 105 -6.14 14.80 -7.30
CA GLU A 105 -4.76 15.19 -7.56
C GLU A 105 -4.14 14.46 -8.76
N PHE A 106 -4.67 13.29 -9.11
CA PHE A 106 -4.07 12.38 -10.11
C PHE A 106 -3.81 13.04 -11.47
N ASN A 107 -4.74 13.85 -11.97
CA ASN A 107 -4.57 14.53 -13.26
C ASN A 107 -3.43 15.58 -13.20
N ARG A 108 -3.43 16.41 -12.16
CA ARG A 108 -2.37 17.41 -11.90
C ARG A 108 -1.01 16.72 -11.84
N ASP A 109 -0.92 15.64 -11.07
CA ASP A 109 0.35 14.96 -10.78
C ASP A 109 0.88 14.19 -12.00
N ILE A 110 0.01 13.52 -12.77
CA ILE A 110 0.41 12.87 -14.03
C ILE A 110 0.87 13.91 -15.06
N ASN A 111 0.15 15.02 -15.24
CA ASN A 111 0.57 16.08 -16.16
C ASN A 111 1.92 16.68 -15.75
N SER A 112 2.11 16.95 -14.45
CA SER A 112 3.38 17.46 -13.94
C SER A 112 4.52 16.45 -14.13
N TYR A 113 4.24 15.15 -13.98
CA TYR A 113 5.22 14.10 -14.24
C TYR A 113 5.60 14.05 -15.72
N LEU A 114 4.61 14.02 -16.63
CA LEU A 114 4.87 13.95 -18.07
C LEU A 114 5.65 15.16 -18.60
N ASP A 115 5.33 16.38 -18.14
CA ASP A 115 6.06 17.61 -18.49
C ASP A 115 7.53 17.60 -18.02
N SER A 116 7.84 16.80 -16.98
CA SER A 116 9.20 16.68 -16.45
C SER A 116 10.12 15.76 -17.28
N LEU A 117 9.57 14.95 -18.19
CA LEU A 117 10.32 13.97 -18.96
C LEU A 117 10.86 14.59 -20.27
N ASP A 118 12.10 14.27 -20.63
CA ASP A 118 12.74 14.71 -21.87
C ASP A 118 12.61 13.64 -22.98
N ASP A 119 11.37 13.16 -23.19
CA ASP A 119 11.02 12.25 -24.30
C ASP A 119 9.97 12.91 -25.19
N GLN A 120 10.20 12.91 -26.50
CA GLN A 120 9.31 13.53 -27.48
C GLN A 120 8.27 12.54 -28.04
N ASP A 121 8.42 11.24 -27.76
CA ASP A 121 7.55 10.17 -28.26
C ASP A 121 6.47 9.74 -27.25
N GLN A 122 6.42 10.38 -26.07
CA GLN A 122 5.43 10.10 -25.01
C GLN A 122 4.21 11.05 -25.07
N PRO A 123 3.09 10.71 -24.42
CA PRO A 123 1.98 11.63 -24.17
C PRO A 123 2.43 12.85 -23.35
N ASP A 124 1.84 14.02 -23.60
CA ASP A 124 2.14 15.25 -22.84
C ASP A 124 1.21 15.37 -21.62
N THR A 125 0.02 14.77 -21.67
CA THR A 125 -1.02 14.90 -20.64
C THR A 125 -1.78 13.60 -20.37
N LEU A 126 -2.55 13.56 -19.27
CA LEU A 126 -3.53 12.52 -19.01
C LEU A 126 -4.63 12.49 -20.10
N GLU A 127 -5.01 13.65 -20.64
CA GLU A 127 -5.95 13.74 -21.77
C GLU A 127 -5.41 12.97 -22.99
N ASP A 128 -4.12 13.16 -23.34
CA ASP A 128 -3.49 12.42 -24.43
C ASP A 128 -3.49 10.89 -24.20
N ILE A 129 -3.29 10.45 -22.96
CA ILE A 129 -3.38 9.04 -22.59
C ILE A 129 -4.81 8.53 -22.80
N VAL A 130 -5.82 9.26 -22.33
CA VAL A 130 -7.23 8.90 -22.47
C VAL A 130 -7.67 8.87 -23.95
N ASP A 131 -7.24 9.85 -24.75
CA ASP A 131 -7.55 9.96 -26.17
C ASP A 131 -6.83 8.90 -27.02
N SER A 132 -5.69 8.40 -26.56
CA SER A 132 -4.95 7.35 -27.27
C SER A 132 -5.71 6.02 -27.31
N GLU A 133 -6.57 5.77 -26.32
CA GLU A 133 -7.24 4.50 -26.03
C GLU A 133 -6.28 3.31 -25.83
N LEU A 134 -5.01 3.60 -25.54
CA LEU A 134 -3.94 2.63 -25.32
C LEU A 134 -3.85 2.19 -23.84
N PHE A 135 -5.00 1.94 -23.23
CA PHE A 135 -5.12 1.44 -21.86
C PHE A 135 -6.17 0.33 -21.79
N ALA A 136 -6.04 -0.56 -20.82
CA ALA A 136 -6.95 -1.68 -20.64
C ALA A 136 -8.29 -1.23 -20.04
N PRO A 137 -9.42 -1.92 -20.33
CA PRO A 137 -10.75 -1.56 -19.82
C PRO A 137 -10.81 -1.46 -18.29
N GLU A 138 -9.98 -2.23 -17.57
CA GLU A 138 -9.88 -2.21 -16.11
C GLU A 138 -9.40 -0.86 -15.55
N ILE A 139 -8.74 -0.04 -16.38
CA ILE A 139 -8.18 1.26 -16.01
C ILE A 139 -9.11 2.40 -16.40
N CYS A 140 -10.32 2.13 -16.91
CA CYS A 140 -11.25 3.17 -17.39
C CYS A 140 -11.64 4.25 -16.36
N TYR A 141 -11.40 4.02 -15.07
CA TYR A 141 -11.54 5.05 -14.04
C TYR A 141 -10.68 6.30 -14.32
N ILE A 142 -9.60 6.20 -15.11
CA ILE A 142 -8.77 7.36 -15.47
C ILE A 142 -9.56 8.46 -16.19
N ARG A 143 -10.68 8.14 -16.85
CA ARG A 143 -11.55 9.15 -17.49
C ARG A 143 -12.15 10.09 -16.46
N SER A 144 -12.62 9.60 -15.31
CA SER A 144 -13.16 10.50 -14.28
C SER A 144 -12.07 11.33 -13.60
N ARG A 145 -10.81 10.87 -13.65
CA ARG A 145 -9.66 11.64 -13.17
C ARG A 145 -9.27 12.73 -14.16
N GLU A 146 -9.30 12.42 -15.46
CA GLU A 146 -9.07 13.39 -16.53
C GLU A 146 -10.10 14.54 -16.51
N GLU A 147 -11.35 14.27 -16.17
CA GLU A 147 -12.40 15.30 -16.07
C GLU A 147 -12.20 16.32 -14.93
N VAL A 148 -11.23 16.11 -14.03
CA VAL A 148 -10.93 17.05 -12.94
C VAL A 148 -10.31 18.33 -13.48
N ASP A 149 -10.90 19.48 -13.13
CA ASP A 149 -10.37 20.81 -13.44
C ASP A 149 -9.17 21.15 -12.56
N VAL A 150 -7.98 20.78 -13.04
CA VAL A 150 -6.72 20.94 -12.30
C VAL A 150 -6.34 22.41 -12.04
N ASP A 151 -6.80 23.33 -12.90
CA ASP A 151 -6.53 24.78 -12.78
C ASP A 151 -7.34 25.44 -11.66
N ALA A 152 -8.39 24.77 -11.17
CA ALA A 152 -9.29 25.26 -10.14
C ALA A 152 -9.28 24.40 -8.86
N LEU A 153 -8.32 23.47 -8.72
CA LEU A 153 -8.22 22.59 -7.55
C LEU A 153 -8.13 23.39 -6.23
N ASP A 154 -7.34 24.46 -6.20
CA ASP A 154 -7.19 25.31 -5.01
C ASP A 154 -8.43 26.15 -4.67
N GLU A 155 -9.42 26.20 -5.56
CA GLU A 155 -10.74 26.80 -5.33
C GLU A 155 -11.85 25.74 -5.15
N ASN A 156 -11.53 24.45 -5.37
CA ASN A 156 -12.48 23.35 -5.26
C ASN A 156 -12.80 23.06 -3.78
N VAL A 157 -14.03 23.36 -3.39
CA VAL A 157 -14.49 23.21 -2.00
C VAL A 157 -14.44 21.78 -1.51
N ASP A 158 -14.74 20.79 -2.37
CA ASP A 158 -14.76 19.38 -1.97
C ASP A 158 -13.34 18.86 -1.77
N TYR A 159 -12.39 19.26 -2.64
CA TYR A 159 -10.97 18.96 -2.47
C TYR A 159 -10.39 19.59 -1.19
N LEU A 160 -10.62 20.89 -0.99
CA LEU A 160 -10.17 21.59 0.23
C LEU A 160 -10.82 21.02 1.50
N TYR A 161 -12.07 20.58 1.40
CA TYR A 161 -12.74 19.88 2.49
C TYR A 161 -12.03 18.57 2.79
N GLY A 162 -11.74 17.74 1.78
CA GLY A 162 -11.03 16.48 1.97
C GLY A 162 -9.65 16.64 2.60
N LEU A 163 -8.86 17.64 2.18
CA LEU A 163 -7.60 18.00 2.84
C LEU A 163 -7.81 18.34 4.33
N SER A 164 -8.83 19.14 4.66
CA SER A 164 -9.16 19.43 6.05
C SER A 164 -9.63 18.20 6.83
N ARG A 165 -10.30 17.24 6.16
CA ARG A 165 -10.73 15.99 6.79
C ARG A 165 -9.57 15.05 7.06
N ARG A 166 -8.49 15.11 6.28
CA ARG A 166 -7.23 14.42 6.58
C ARG A 166 -6.63 14.89 7.91
N ASP A 167 -6.56 16.20 8.14
CA ASP A 167 -6.09 16.75 9.43
C ASP A 167 -6.96 16.24 10.60
N ASP A 168 -8.29 16.26 10.44
CA ASP A 168 -9.21 15.73 11.45
C ASP A 168 -9.00 14.23 11.70
N LEU A 169 -8.72 13.46 10.65
CA LEU A 169 -8.49 12.01 10.70
C LEU A 169 -7.19 11.69 11.47
N GLN A 170 -6.12 12.43 11.17
CA GLN A 170 -4.86 12.34 11.89
C GLN A 170 -5.06 12.67 13.38
N GLU A 171 -5.78 13.75 13.71
CA GLU A 171 -6.08 14.12 15.10
C GLU A 171 -6.87 13.01 15.82
N PHE A 172 -7.89 12.43 15.17
CA PHE A 172 -8.65 11.31 15.72
C PHE A 172 -7.75 10.11 16.07
N VAL A 173 -6.89 9.69 15.14
CA VAL A 173 -5.99 8.56 15.35
C VAL A 173 -4.96 8.86 16.44
N LEU A 174 -4.36 10.05 16.44
CA LEU A 174 -3.41 10.46 17.47
C LEU A 174 -4.06 10.55 18.86
N GLN A 175 -5.31 11.00 18.95
CA GLN A 175 -6.08 10.99 20.19
C GLN A 175 -6.27 9.56 20.70
N THR A 176 -6.72 8.64 19.85
CA THR A 176 -6.88 7.21 20.21
C THR A 176 -5.55 6.62 20.69
N MET A 177 -4.45 6.87 19.98
CA MET A 177 -3.12 6.41 20.40
C MET A 177 -2.68 7.02 21.75
N ALA A 178 -2.97 8.30 22.01
CA ALA A 178 -2.63 8.95 23.27
C ALA A 178 -3.50 8.45 24.44
N GLU A 179 -4.80 8.25 24.23
CA GLU A 179 -5.74 7.78 25.26
C GLU A 179 -5.39 6.37 25.76
N HIS A 180 -4.91 5.51 24.86
CA HIS A 180 -4.53 4.14 25.16
C HIS A 180 -3.03 3.94 25.40
N ASP A 181 -2.23 5.02 25.31
CA ASP A 181 -0.76 5.01 25.45
C ASP A 181 -0.13 3.99 24.49
N LEU A 182 -0.39 4.12 23.19
CA LEU A 182 0.01 3.16 22.15
C LEU A 182 1.29 3.60 21.44
N ASP A 183 2.13 2.63 21.12
CA ASP A 183 3.30 2.78 20.23
C ASP A 183 2.89 2.59 18.76
N ALA A 184 2.00 1.62 18.51
CA ALA A 184 1.49 1.29 17.18
C ALA A 184 0.05 0.76 17.25
N ILE A 185 -0.62 0.71 16.11
CA ILE A 185 -1.90 0.03 15.92
C ILE A 185 -1.75 -1.03 14.82
N VAL A 186 -2.45 -2.16 14.98
CA VAL A 186 -2.43 -3.28 14.04
C VAL A 186 -3.82 -3.72 13.58
N TYR A 187 -3.85 -4.24 12.36
CA TYR A 187 -4.98 -4.91 11.72
C TYR A 187 -4.46 -5.84 10.61
N PRO A 188 -5.25 -6.82 10.12
CA PRO A 188 -4.83 -7.63 8.98
C PRO A 188 -4.71 -6.74 7.74
N THR A 189 -3.62 -6.84 6.99
CA THR A 189 -3.35 -5.96 5.82
C THR A 189 -4.51 -5.99 4.81
N LEU A 190 -5.10 -7.16 4.62
CA LEU A 190 -6.34 -7.36 3.87
C LEU A 190 -7.26 -8.29 4.68
N LYS A 191 -8.57 -8.10 4.58
CA LYS A 191 -9.57 -8.92 5.30
C LYS A 191 -9.78 -10.30 4.67
N GLN A 192 -9.40 -10.47 3.41
CA GLN A 192 -9.66 -11.65 2.59
C GLN A 192 -8.38 -12.09 1.89
N THR A 193 -8.34 -13.36 1.47
CA THR A 193 -7.26 -13.88 0.64
C THR A 193 -7.37 -13.36 -0.80
N PRO A 194 -6.26 -13.38 -1.57
CA PRO A 194 -6.29 -12.91 -2.95
C PRO A 194 -7.34 -13.64 -3.81
N PRO A 195 -8.15 -12.91 -4.60
CA PRO A 195 -9.14 -13.51 -5.49
C PRO A 195 -8.46 -14.33 -6.59
N THR A 196 -9.16 -15.33 -7.12
CA THR A 196 -8.67 -16.09 -8.28
C THR A 196 -8.90 -15.31 -9.58
N LEU A 197 -8.11 -15.60 -10.62
CA LEU A 197 -8.17 -14.89 -11.91
C LEU A 197 -9.50 -15.08 -12.68
N ASP A 198 -10.38 -15.94 -12.19
CA ASP A 198 -11.66 -16.29 -12.81
C ASP A 198 -12.87 -15.83 -12.00
N THR A 199 -12.66 -15.06 -10.92
CA THR A 199 -13.72 -14.48 -10.10
C THR A 199 -13.69 -12.96 -10.16
N ASN A 200 -14.83 -12.33 -9.84
CA ASN A 200 -14.93 -10.88 -9.61
C ASN A 200 -14.86 -10.58 -8.10
N GLU A 201 -14.20 -11.46 -7.33
CA GLU A 201 -14.07 -11.30 -5.89
C GLU A 201 -13.16 -10.09 -5.57
N SER A 202 -13.50 -9.39 -4.50
CA SER A 202 -12.73 -8.26 -4.02
C SER A 202 -11.60 -8.74 -3.12
N TRP A 203 -10.52 -7.97 -3.02
CA TRP A 203 -9.37 -8.24 -2.16
C TRP A 203 -9.67 -8.02 -0.66
N GLY A 204 -10.91 -7.67 -0.30
CA GLY A 204 -11.24 -7.03 0.98
C GLY A 204 -10.67 -5.60 1.08
N SER A 205 -11.08 -4.84 2.10
CA SER A 205 -10.71 -3.42 2.23
C SER A 205 -10.09 -3.10 3.58
N ASN A 206 -8.76 -3.21 3.73
CA ASN A 206 -8.03 -2.59 4.85
C ASN A 206 -6.91 -1.63 4.41
N ALA A 207 -6.49 -1.67 3.13
CA ALA A 207 -5.33 -0.93 2.62
C ALA A 207 -5.58 0.56 2.30
N GLN A 208 -6.64 1.18 2.82
CA GLN A 208 -7.00 2.58 2.50
C GLN A 208 -6.66 3.57 3.61
N LEU A 209 -6.51 3.10 4.85
CA LEU A 209 -6.31 3.99 6.00
C LEU A 209 -4.96 4.70 5.96
N THR A 210 -3.86 3.94 5.91
CA THR A 210 -2.52 4.50 6.07
C THR A 210 -2.13 5.46 4.93
N PRO A 211 -2.55 5.24 3.66
CA PRO A 211 -2.46 6.28 2.63
C PRO A 211 -3.26 7.54 2.93
N ALA A 212 -4.48 7.41 3.48
CA ALA A 212 -5.29 8.58 3.84
C ALA A 212 -4.74 9.32 5.08
N LEU A 213 -4.07 8.60 5.99
CA LEU A 213 -3.43 9.17 7.19
C LEU A 213 -2.10 9.86 6.90
N GLU A 214 -1.38 9.45 5.85
CA GLU A 214 0.02 9.83 5.61
C GLU A 214 0.96 9.45 6.75
N PHE A 215 0.59 8.43 7.53
CA PHE A 215 1.41 7.86 8.59
C PHE A 215 2.21 6.67 8.06
N PRO A 216 3.42 6.42 8.58
CA PRO A 216 4.21 5.28 8.16
C PRO A 216 3.52 3.98 8.56
N SER A 217 3.56 3.00 7.66
CA SER A 217 3.03 1.66 7.89
C SER A 217 3.95 0.58 7.34
N MET A 218 3.84 -0.62 7.90
CA MET A 218 4.64 -1.79 7.53
C MET A 218 3.80 -3.05 7.65
N THR A 219 3.77 -3.87 6.60
CA THR A 219 3.20 -5.23 6.66
C THR A 219 4.28 -6.25 6.93
N VAL A 220 4.04 -7.14 7.91
CA VAL A 220 4.92 -8.27 8.23
C VAL A 220 4.13 -9.57 8.04
N PRO A 221 4.72 -10.65 7.47
CA PRO A 221 4.02 -11.92 7.31
C PRO A 221 3.49 -12.48 8.65
N ALA A 222 2.17 -12.70 8.73
CA ALA A 222 1.49 -13.24 9.90
C ALA A 222 1.34 -14.76 9.88
N GLY A 223 1.37 -15.36 8.69
CA GLY A 223 1.16 -16.79 8.53
C GLY A 223 0.43 -17.10 7.24
N PHE A 224 -0.25 -18.24 7.23
CA PHE A 224 -0.97 -18.74 6.06
C PHE A 224 -2.30 -19.33 6.48
N THR A 225 -3.31 -19.17 5.64
CA THR A 225 -4.62 -19.81 5.84
C THR A 225 -4.48 -21.34 5.81
N ALA A 226 -5.23 -22.02 6.67
CA ALA A 226 -5.07 -23.47 6.87
C ALA A 226 -5.49 -24.31 5.65
N GLU A 227 -6.47 -23.86 4.87
CA GLU A 227 -7.04 -24.63 3.76
C GLU A 227 -6.42 -24.27 2.41
N SER A 228 -6.30 -22.97 2.11
CA SER A 228 -5.79 -22.47 0.83
C SER A 228 -4.28 -22.24 0.81
N ASP A 229 -3.60 -22.32 1.95
CA ASP A 229 -2.16 -22.07 2.09
C ASP A 229 -1.73 -20.70 1.51
N LEU A 230 -2.60 -19.69 1.66
CA LEU A 230 -2.38 -18.34 1.16
C LEU A 230 -1.82 -17.43 2.27
N PRO A 231 -0.84 -16.57 1.96
CA PRO A 231 -0.18 -15.73 2.96
C PRO A 231 -1.13 -14.66 3.50
N VAL A 232 -1.02 -14.41 4.80
CA VAL A 232 -1.72 -13.32 5.51
C VAL A 232 -0.66 -12.40 6.10
N GLY A 233 -0.89 -11.08 6.01
CA GLY A 233 -0.05 -10.05 6.61
C GLY A 233 -0.73 -9.37 7.80
N ILE A 234 0.09 -8.92 8.76
CA ILE A 234 -0.31 -7.98 9.81
C ILE A 234 0.29 -6.62 9.45
N GLU A 235 -0.55 -5.60 9.32
CA GLU A 235 -0.12 -4.22 9.12
C GLU A 235 0.05 -3.54 10.47
N PHE A 236 1.22 -2.93 10.66
CA PHE A 236 1.51 -1.99 11.74
C PHE A 236 1.51 -0.59 11.16
N PHE A 237 0.96 0.38 11.87
CA PHE A 237 1.25 1.78 11.62
C PHE A 237 1.59 2.50 12.93
N ALA A 238 2.43 3.53 12.80
CA ALA A 238 2.90 4.36 13.91
C ALA A 238 2.55 5.83 13.64
N ARG A 239 3.02 6.74 14.50
CA ARG A 239 2.85 8.18 14.24
C ARG A 239 3.74 8.61 13.09
N GLU A 240 3.39 9.74 12.51
CA GLU A 240 4.21 10.43 11.52
C GLU A 240 5.69 10.50 11.94
N TYR A 241 6.61 10.15 11.01
CA TYR A 241 8.06 10.09 11.22
C TYR A 241 8.54 9.15 12.34
N GLN A 242 7.75 8.12 12.69
CA GLN A 242 8.17 7.08 13.65
C GLN A 242 8.46 5.74 12.96
N GLU A 243 9.09 5.75 11.77
CA GLU A 243 9.44 4.49 11.11
C GLU A 243 10.39 3.64 11.95
N GLU A 244 11.21 4.26 12.82
CA GLU A 244 12.09 3.54 13.74
C GLU A 244 11.32 2.63 14.71
N VAL A 245 10.15 3.07 15.19
CA VAL A 245 9.25 2.25 16.00
C VAL A 245 8.74 1.06 15.20
N LEU A 246 8.39 1.27 13.93
CA LEU A 246 7.93 0.19 13.05
C LEU A 246 9.04 -0.84 12.77
N PHE A 247 10.27 -0.39 12.52
CA PHE A 247 11.40 -1.30 12.34
C PHE A 247 11.69 -2.10 13.62
N GLU A 248 11.61 -1.48 14.79
CA GLU A 248 11.79 -2.17 16.07
C GLU A 248 10.69 -3.22 16.33
N LEU A 249 9.42 -2.82 16.23
CA LEU A 249 8.28 -3.72 16.47
C LEU A 249 8.18 -4.81 15.40
N GLY A 250 8.31 -4.44 14.13
CA GLY A 250 8.20 -5.36 13.00
C GLY A 250 9.33 -6.40 12.99
N TYR A 251 10.56 -5.98 13.29
CA TYR A 251 11.69 -6.90 13.41
C TYR A 251 11.52 -7.86 14.59
N ALA A 252 11.20 -7.35 15.78
CA ALA A 252 10.97 -8.19 16.95
C ALA A 252 9.82 -9.21 16.71
N TYR A 253 8.72 -8.76 16.11
CA TYR A 253 7.61 -9.64 15.70
C TYR A 253 8.06 -10.70 14.69
N GLU A 254 8.83 -10.33 13.67
CA GLU A 254 9.37 -11.29 12.69
C GLU A 254 10.24 -12.35 13.37
N GLN A 255 11.12 -11.95 14.30
CA GLN A 255 12.02 -12.88 14.99
C GLN A 255 11.25 -13.85 15.91
N VAL A 256 10.24 -13.37 16.63
CA VAL A 256 9.41 -14.23 17.50
C VAL A 256 8.54 -15.19 16.68
N SER A 257 7.95 -14.72 15.59
CA SER A 257 6.93 -15.46 14.85
C SER A 257 7.49 -16.36 13.74
N SER A 258 8.54 -15.91 13.03
CA SER A 258 9.20 -16.61 11.92
C SER A 258 8.23 -17.20 10.86
N LYS A 259 7.17 -16.47 10.51
CA LYS A 259 6.04 -17.03 9.72
C LYS A 259 6.28 -17.09 8.22
N ARG A 260 7.22 -16.32 7.68
CA ARG A 260 7.48 -16.25 6.23
C ARG A 260 7.95 -17.61 5.70
N ARG A 261 7.32 -18.09 4.62
CA ARG A 261 7.79 -19.25 3.84
C ARG A 261 7.99 -18.84 2.39
N SER A 262 9.06 -19.32 1.76
CA SER A 262 9.25 -19.16 0.31
C SER A 262 8.25 -20.05 -0.45
N PRO A 263 7.67 -19.58 -1.57
CA PRO A 263 6.78 -20.40 -2.38
C PRO A 263 7.55 -21.55 -3.05
N GLU A 264 6.99 -22.76 -3.05
CA GLU A 264 7.67 -23.95 -3.61
C GLU A 264 7.84 -23.90 -5.13
N SER A 265 6.92 -23.21 -5.83
CA SER A 265 6.88 -23.19 -7.30
C SER A 265 7.94 -22.29 -7.94
N PHE A 266 8.58 -21.42 -7.16
CA PHE A 266 9.62 -20.51 -7.64
C PHE A 266 10.90 -20.81 -6.86
N GLY A 267 11.91 -21.36 -7.54
CA GLY A 267 13.22 -21.61 -6.94
C GLY A 267 13.88 -20.31 -6.48
N SER A 268 14.94 -20.42 -5.68
CA SER A 268 15.76 -19.25 -5.35
C SER A 268 16.24 -18.58 -6.63
N VAL A 269 15.91 -17.30 -6.81
CA VAL A 269 16.58 -16.48 -7.81
C VAL A 269 18.03 -16.35 -7.32
N GLU A 270 18.99 -16.88 -8.07
CA GLU A 270 20.39 -16.58 -7.76
C GLU A 270 20.57 -15.08 -7.98
N PRO A 271 21.03 -14.31 -6.97
CA PRO A 271 21.24 -12.89 -7.15
C PRO A 271 22.34 -12.70 -8.20
N GLU A 272 21.96 -12.30 -9.41
CA GLU A 272 22.88 -11.64 -10.31
C GLU A 272 23.14 -10.26 -9.70
N VAL A 273 24.21 -10.18 -8.91
CA VAL A 273 24.70 -8.90 -8.38
C VAL A 273 25.39 -8.18 -9.53
N GLU A 274 24.60 -7.66 -10.46
CA GLU A 274 25.06 -6.64 -11.38
C GLU A 274 24.94 -5.30 -10.65
N GLU A 275 26.04 -4.54 -10.58
CA GLU A 275 25.97 -3.17 -10.06
C GLU A 275 25.10 -2.35 -11.02
N TRP A 276 23.95 -1.87 -10.53
CA TRP A 276 23.06 -0.96 -11.23
C TRP A 276 23.69 0.43 -11.37
N THR A 277 24.74 0.50 -12.19
CA THR A 277 25.33 1.76 -12.64
C THR A 277 24.38 2.47 -13.59
N PRO A 278 24.48 3.80 -13.77
CA PRO A 278 23.68 4.52 -14.77
C PRO A 278 23.75 3.89 -16.17
N ASP A 279 24.92 3.41 -16.59
CA ASP A 279 25.10 2.74 -17.89
C ASP A 279 24.36 1.38 -17.96
N VAL A 280 24.29 0.64 -16.85
CA VAL A 280 23.53 -0.62 -16.74
C VAL A 280 22.03 -0.34 -16.75
N ILE A 281 21.57 0.71 -16.05
CA ILE A 281 20.17 1.14 -16.05
C ILE A 281 19.77 1.59 -17.48
N GLU A 282 20.59 2.40 -18.13
CA GLU A 282 20.34 2.90 -19.48
C GLU A 282 20.33 1.74 -20.49
N SER A 283 21.33 0.85 -20.45
CA SER A 283 21.34 -0.35 -21.29
C SER A 283 20.17 -1.30 -20.98
N TRP A 284 19.78 -1.42 -19.71
CA TRP A 284 18.63 -2.23 -19.32
C TRP A 284 17.34 -1.62 -19.86
N ASN A 285 17.12 -0.31 -19.71
CA ASN A 285 15.99 0.43 -20.25
C ASN A 285 15.93 0.33 -21.79
N GLU A 286 17.07 0.45 -22.49
CA GLU A 286 17.15 0.27 -23.94
C GLU A 286 16.86 -1.19 -24.37
N SER A 287 17.20 -2.16 -23.51
CA SER A 287 16.98 -3.59 -23.75
C SER A 287 15.57 -4.07 -23.38
N GLN A 288 14.91 -3.38 -22.43
CA GLN A 288 13.50 -3.60 -22.17
C GLN A 288 12.77 -3.19 -23.45
N HIS A 289 12.21 -4.21 -24.09
CA HIS A 289 11.59 -4.08 -25.38
C HIS A 289 10.65 -2.87 -25.42
N LYS A 290 10.70 -2.18 -26.57
CA LYS A 290 9.65 -1.35 -27.18
C LYS A 290 8.35 -2.16 -27.32
N ASN A 291 7.85 -2.69 -26.23
CA ASN A 291 6.56 -3.35 -26.17
C ASN A 291 5.54 -2.24 -26.31
N ARG A 292 5.10 -2.03 -27.55
CA ARG A 292 3.82 -1.40 -27.86
C ARG A 292 2.73 -2.37 -27.40
N THR A 293 2.61 -2.56 -26.08
CA THR A 293 1.79 -3.63 -25.48
C THR A 293 0.31 -3.30 -25.47
N ALA A 294 -0.05 -2.04 -25.66
CA ALA A 294 -1.44 -1.68 -25.80
C ALA A 294 -1.89 -1.83 -27.27
N LYS A 295 -2.72 -2.84 -27.53
CA LYS A 295 -3.76 -2.69 -28.55
C LYS A 295 -4.64 -1.50 -28.11
N ARG A 296 -5.25 -0.75 -29.02
CA ARG A 296 -6.35 0.14 -28.61
C ARG A 296 -7.46 -0.73 -28.04
N LEU A 297 -7.66 -0.67 -26.73
CA LEU A 297 -8.70 -1.40 -26.02
C LEU A 297 -9.79 -0.44 -25.56
N GLY A 298 -9.40 0.75 -25.06
CA GLY A 298 -10.35 1.74 -24.57
C GLY A 298 -11.26 1.17 -23.48
N CYS A 299 -12.50 1.67 -23.41
CA CYS A 299 -13.48 1.21 -22.43
C CYS A 299 -14.58 0.31 -23.00
N ASP A 300 -14.57 0.10 -24.31
CA ASP A 300 -15.66 -0.57 -25.04
C ASP A 300 -15.31 -2.01 -25.47
N GLU A 301 -14.05 -2.45 -25.33
CA GLU A 301 -13.66 -3.83 -25.60
C GLU A 301 -13.72 -4.70 -24.33
N ASP A 302 -14.18 -5.95 -24.44
CA ASP A 302 -13.98 -6.95 -23.38
C ASP A 302 -12.47 -7.11 -23.15
N PRO A 303 -12.00 -7.18 -21.90
CA PRO A 303 -10.57 -7.27 -21.64
C PRO A 303 -9.99 -8.52 -22.33
N PRO A 304 -8.84 -8.38 -23.02
CA PRO A 304 -8.21 -9.51 -23.66
C PRO A 304 -7.86 -10.58 -22.61
N ASP A 305 -8.09 -11.85 -22.91
CA ASP A 305 -7.69 -12.94 -22.01
C ASP A 305 -6.18 -12.90 -21.77
N LEU A 306 -5.79 -12.40 -20.59
CA LEU A 306 -4.40 -12.21 -20.18
C LEU A 306 -3.60 -13.54 -20.22
N ARG A 307 -4.28 -14.70 -20.25
CA ARG A 307 -3.67 -16.03 -20.40
C ARG A 307 -3.07 -16.27 -21.79
N THR A 308 -3.39 -15.43 -22.77
CA THR A 308 -2.97 -15.59 -24.18
C THR A 308 -1.85 -14.65 -24.61
N ILE A 309 -1.46 -13.69 -23.77
CA ILE A 309 -0.48 -12.64 -24.12
C ILE A 309 0.98 -13.18 -24.12
N GLY A 310 1.20 -14.41 -23.66
CA GLY A 310 2.54 -15.02 -23.54
C GLY A 310 3.13 -15.69 -24.79
N ASP A 311 2.42 -15.77 -25.93
CA ASP A 311 2.88 -16.59 -27.08
C ASP A 311 3.14 -15.79 -28.38
N GLY A 312 3.51 -14.51 -28.24
CA GLY A 312 3.94 -13.63 -29.32
C GLY A 312 5.32 -13.98 -29.89
N SER A 313 5.51 -15.21 -30.37
CA SER A 313 6.58 -15.49 -31.34
C SER A 313 6.15 -14.91 -32.70
N GLU A 314 6.52 -13.66 -32.96
CA GLU A 314 6.45 -13.10 -34.31
C GLU A 314 7.40 -13.91 -35.21
N SER A 315 6.80 -14.75 -36.05
CA SER A 315 7.43 -15.31 -37.23
C SER A 315 6.63 -14.89 -38.46
N GLY A 316 7.19 -13.97 -39.25
CA GLY A 316 6.70 -13.62 -40.58
C GLY A 316 6.70 -12.13 -40.89
#